data_AF-A0A356TFP0-F1
#
_entry.id   AF-A0A356TFP0-F1
#
_cell.length_a   1.000
_cell.length_b   1.000
_cell.length_c   1.000
_cell.angle_alpha   90.00
_cell.angle_beta   90.00
_cell.angle_gamma   90.00
#
_symmetry.space_group_name_H-M   'P 1'
#
loop_
_entity.id
_entity.type
_entity.pdbx_description
1 polymer ?
#
loop_
_entity_poly.entity_id
_entity_poly.type
_entity_poly.pdbx_seq_one_letter_code
_entity_poly.pdbx_strand_id
1 'polypeptide(L)'
;MLALGLVAGCHPAASIAGNVLQTSAGPDVPISDARVTVRCPELGTQTLTATSDGQGAFRLLMEVRFSRECTLEVTHPDYLPASFVLGARCGETDDEASAGYCPVRSRIVIRLEPTP
;
A
#
# COMPACT_ATOMS: atom_id res chain seq x y z
N MET A 1 -39.11 -1.04 -27.08
CA MET A 1 -38.33 -1.73 -26.04
C MET A 1 -37.00 -1.01 -25.92
N LEU A 2 -36.80 -0.23 -24.84
CA LEU A 2 -35.51 0.39 -24.53
C LEU A 2 -34.64 -0.67 -23.84
N ALA A 3 -33.59 -1.12 -24.53
CA ALA A 3 -32.54 -1.93 -23.92
C ALA A 3 -31.59 -0.98 -23.16
N LEU A 4 -31.74 -0.89 -21.85
CA LEU A 4 -30.70 -0.32 -20.98
C LEU A 4 -29.56 -1.33 -20.90
N GLY A 5 -28.52 -1.11 -21.70
CA GLY A 5 -27.23 -1.77 -21.52
C GLY A 5 -26.58 -1.27 -20.23
N LEU A 6 -26.70 -2.04 -19.16
CA LEU A 6 -25.85 -1.92 -17.97
C LEU A 6 -24.43 -2.31 -18.38
N VAL A 7 -23.64 -1.34 -18.84
CA VAL A 7 -22.18 -1.49 -18.86
C VAL A 7 -21.76 -1.38 -17.41
N ALA A 8 -21.71 -2.51 -16.70
CA ALA A 8 -20.98 -2.62 -15.46
C ALA A 8 -19.51 -2.38 -15.81
N GLY A 9 -19.09 -1.11 -15.79
CA GLY A 9 -17.71 -0.73 -15.97
C GLY A 9 -16.91 -1.42 -14.86
N CYS A 10 -16.13 -2.44 -15.22
CA CYS A 10 -15.10 -2.98 -14.36
C CYS A 10 -14.07 -1.88 -14.12
N HIS A 11 -14.30 -1.03 -13.12
CA HIS A 11 -13.29 -0.09 -12.67
C HIS A 11 -12.12 -0.93 -12.15
N PRO A 12 -10.90 -0.78 -12.70
CA PRO A 12 -9.77 -1.55 -12.22
C PRO A 12 -9.46 -1.10 -10.79
N ALA A 13 -9.79 -1.95 -9.81
CA ALA A 13 -9.41 -1.72 -8.43
C ALA A 13 -7.90 -1.58 -8.33
N ALA A 14 -7.42 -0.47 -7.76
CA ALA A 14 -6.01 -0.30 -7.49
C ALA A 14 -5.62 -1.15 -6.28
N SER A 15 -4.39 -1.64 -6.33
CA SER A 15 -3.84 -2.50 -5.30
C SER A 15 -2.43 -2.07 -4.95
N ILE A 16 -2.18 -2.02 -3.65
CA ILE A 16 -0.84 -1.96 -3.11
C ILE A 16 -0.60 -3.28 -2.41
N ALA A 17 0.47 -3.97 -2.82
CA ALA A 17 0.97 -5.12 -2.10
C ALA A 17 2.39 -4.83 -1.65
N GLY A 18 2.87 -5.58 -0.67
CA GLY A 18 4.23 -5.38 -0.20
C GLY A 18 4.63 -6.36 0.87
N ASN A 19 5.87 -6.21 1.31
CA ASN A 19 6.43 -6.98 2.42
C ASN A 19 6.93 -6.03 3.51
N VAL A 20 6.63 -6.37 4.76
CA VAL A 20 7.21 -5.75 5.96
C VAL A 20 8.32 -6.66 6.46
N LEU A 21 9.53 -6.12 6.51
CA LEU A 21 10.76 -6.81 6.85
C LEU A 21 11.47 -6.09 7.99
N GLN A 22 12.31 -6.81 8.73
CA GLN A 22 13.21 -6.20 9.70
C GLN A 22 14.42 -5.58 9.00
N THR A 23 14.89 -4.44 9.51
CA THR A 23 16.19 -3.88 9.19
C THR A 23 17.27 -4.74 9.88
N SER A 24 18.10 -5.42 9.10
CA SER A 24 19.20 -6.23 9.62
C SER A 24 20.39 -6.24 8.66
N ALA A 25 21.60 -6.47 9.19
CA ALA A 25 22.80 -6.71 8.39
C ALA A 25 22.86 -8.13 7.79
N GLY A 26 21.93 -9.00 8.17
CA GLY A 26 21.78 -10.38 7.71
C GLY A 26 20.63 -10.56 6.69
N PRO A 27 20.15 -11.79 6.48
CA PRO A 27 19.06 -12.06 5.55
C PRO A 27 17.77 -11.32 5.93
N ASP A 28 16.95 -11.01 4.94
CA ASP A 28 15.64 -10.38 5.15
C ASP A 28 14.77 -11.26 6.06
N VAL A 29 14.39 -10.71 7.22
CA VAL A 29 13.48 -11.37 8.18
C VAL A 29 12.08 -10.77 8.03
N PRO A 30 11.05 -11.55 7.66
CA PRO A 30 9.69 -11.05 7.56
C PRO A 30 9.08 -10.74 8.92
N ILE A 31 8.27 -9.69 8.99
CA ILE A 31 7.55 -9.27 10.19
C ILE A 31 6.06 -9.59 10.00
N SER A 32 5.53 -10.52 10.79
CA SER A 32 4.09 -10.79 10.84
C SER A 32 3.37 -9.77 11.71
N ASP A 33 2.04 -9.67 11.55
CA ASP A 33 1.16 -8.90 12.43
C ASP A 33 1.46 -7.39 12.47
N ALA A 34 2.26 -6.88 11.51
CA ALA A 34 2.49 -5.45 11.36
C ALA A 34 1.25 -4.80 10.74
N ARG A 35 0.73 -3.78 11.42
CA ARG A 35 -0.42 -3.02 10.95
C ARG A 35 0.04 -1.95 9.97
N VAL A 36 -0.40 -2.09 8.72
CA VAL A 36 -0.20 -1.13 7.63
C VAL A 36 -1.45 -0.28 7.49
N THR A 37 -1.33 1.03 7.67
CA THR A 37 -2.42 2.00 7.53
C THR A 37 -2.11 2.95 6.38
N VAL A 38 -3.02 3.10 5.44
CA VAL A 38 -2.90 4.08 4.35
C VAL A 38 -3.97 5.15 4.51
N ARG A 39 -3.54 6.41 4.44
CA ARG A 39 -4.40 7.60 4.44
C ARG A 39 -4.17 8.36 3.16
N CYS A 40 -5.24 8.64 2.43
CA CYS A 40 -5.19 9.32 1.14
C CYS A 40 -6.02 10.61 1.21
N PRO A 41 -5.52 11.76 0.70
CA PRO A 41 -6.27 13.01 0.71
C PRO A 41 -7.66 12.90 0.05
N GLU A 42 -7.76 12.14 -1.04
CA GLU A 42 -8.99 11.92 -1.79
C GLU A 42 -10.06 11.11 -1.04
N LEU A 43 -9.66 10.38 0.02
CA LEU A 43 -10.56 9.59 0.86
C LEU A 43 -11.06 10.37 2.08
N GLY A 44 -10.60 11.61 2.27
CA GLY A 44 -10.95 12.43 3.43
C GLY A 44 -10.50 11.77 4.74
N THR A 45 -11.46 11.36 5.58
CA THR A 45 -11.19 10.73 6.89
C THR A 45 -11.14 9.21 6.84
N GLN A 46 -11.45 8.60 5.69
CA GLN A 46 -11.40 7.15 5.56
C GLN A 46 -9.94 6.67 5.56
N THR A 47 -9.69 5.58 6.27
CA THR A 47 -8.39 4.93 6.34
C THR A 47 -8.50 3.50 5.85
N LEU A 48 -7.50 3.06 5.10
CA LEU A 48 -7.37 1.69 4.65
C LEU A 48 -6.35 0.99 5.54
N THR A 49 -6.64 -0.23 5.97
CA THR A 49 -5.74 -0.98 6.85
C THR A 49 -5.56 -2.41 6.38
N ALA A 50 -4.35 -2.91 6.52
CA ALA A 50 -3.97 -4.30 6.29
C ALA A 50 -3.04 -4.75 7.41
N THR A 51 -2.96 -6.06 7.61
CA THR A 51 -2.02 -6.68 8.54
C THR A 51 -1.11 -7.60 7.73
N SER A 52 0.20 -7.56 7.99
CA SER A 52 1.13 -8.47 7.33
C SER A 52 0.93 -9.91 7.82
N ASP A 53 1.06 -10.87 6.90
CA ASP A 53 0.97 -12.30 7.20
C ASP A 53 2.28 -12.87 7.74
N GLY A 54 2.33 -14.19 7.97
CA GLY A 54 3.54 -14.90 8.44
C GLY A 54 4.74 -14.87 7.48
N GLN A 55 4.60 -14.31 6.28
CA GLN A 55 5.68 -14.05 5.32
C GLN A 55 5.98 -12.54 5.20
N GLY A 56 5.40 -11.74 6.09
CA GLY A 56 5.49 -10.28 6.07
C GLY A 56 4.67 -9.64 4.96
N ALA A 57 3.90 -10.41 4.18
CA ALA A 57 3.20 -9.90 3.03
C ALA A 57 1.90 -9.21 3.43
N PHE A 58 1.58 -8.10 2.78
CA PHE A 58 0.31 -7.40 2.93
C PHE A 58 -0.27 -7.04 1.56
N ARG A 59 -1.58 -6.84 1.52
CA ARG A 59 -2.30 -6.30 0.36
C ARG A 59 -3.42 -5.38 0.80
N LEU A 60 -3.51 -4.23 0.14
CA LEU A 60 -4.59 -3.27 0.22
C LEU A 60 -5.25 -3.16 -1.15
N LEU A 61 -6.58 -3.09 -1.14
CA LEU A 61 -7.41 -2.92 -2.33
C LEU A 61 -8.23 -1.66 -2.18
N MET A 62 -8.38 -0.92 -3.27
CA MET A 62 -9.19 0.30 -3.32
C MET A 62 -9.89 0.38 -4.66
N GLU A 63 -11.14 0.85 -4.66
CA GLU A 63 -11.95 0.99 -5.89
C GLU A 63 -11.43 2.12 -6.79
N VAL A 64 -10.67 3.06 -6.23
CA VAL A 64 -10.01 4.18 -6.92
C VAL A 64 -8.49 4.01 -6.92
N ARG A 65 -7.77 4.83 -7.71
CA ARG A 65 -6.29 4.86 -7.75
C ARG A 65 -5.72 5.43 -6.45
N PHE A 66 -4.59 4.89 -5.98
CA PHE A 66 -3.86 5.45 -4.84
C PHE A 66 -3.11 6.71 -5.28
N SER A 67 -3.45 7.88 -4.73
CA SER A 67 -2.64 9.09 -4.90
C SER A 67 -1.21 8.87 -4.42
N ARG A 68 -0.26 9.52 -5.09
CA ARG A 68 1.14 9.60 -4.65
C ARG A 68 1.26 10.35 -3.32
N GLU A 69 0.28 11.16 -2.95
CA GLU A 69 0.22 11.91 -1.70
C GLU A 69 -0.31 11.07 -0.53
N CYS A 70 -0.81 9.86 -0.78
CA CYS A 70 -1.22 8.98 0.29
C CYS A 70 -0.03 8.71 1.23
N THR A 71 -0.28 8.76 2.52
CA THR A 71 0.70 8.41 3.56
C THR A 71 0.44 6.98 4.00
N LEU A 72 1.50 6.18 4.04
CA LEU A 72 1.48 4.83 4.57
C LEU A 72 2.25 4.82 5.90
N GLU A 73 1.57 4.35 6.94
CA GLU A 73 2.12 4.15 8.28
C GLU A 73 2.16 2.67 8.60
N VAL A 74 3.26 2.21 9.18
CA VAL A 74 3.41 0.84 9.67
C VAL A 74 3.77 0.84 11.14
N THR A 75 3.06 0.02 11.90
CA THR A 75 3.23 -0.11 13.35
C THR A 75 3.28 -1.59 13.74
N HIS A 76 4.12 -1.91 14.71
CA HIS A 76 4.23 -3.22 15.36
C HIS A 76 4.78 -2.99 16.78
N PRO A 77 4.33 -3.72 17.82
CA PRO A 77 4.77 -3.49 19.20
C PRO A 77 6.29 -3.58 19.40
N ASP A 78 6.94 -4.50 18.69
CA ASP A 78 8.38 -4.78 18.86
C ASP A 78 9.30 -3.95 17.95
N TYR A 79 8.76 -3.04 17.13
CA TYR A 79 9.53 -2.25 16.17
C TYR A 79 9.17 -0.75 16.22
N LEU A 80 10.12 0.09 15.86
CA LEU A 80 9.89 1.52 15.69
C LEU A 80 8.88 1.75 14.54
N PRO A 81 7.91 2.67 14.72
CA PRO A 81 6.93 2.97 13.69
C PRO A 81 7.59 3.62 12.48
N ALA A 82 7.13 3.27 11.29
CA ALA A 82 7.58 3.88 10.03
C ALA A 82 6.44 4.61 9.35
N SER A 83 6.74 5.77 8.76
CA SER A 83 5.78 6.55 7.96
C SER A 83 6.44 7.04 6.68
N PHE A 84 5.75 6.94 5.56
CA PHE A 84 6.24 7.42 4.28
C PHE A 84 5.11 7.79 3.32
N VAL A 85 5.40 8.72 2.43
CA VAL A 85 4.52 9.09 1.32
C VAL A 85 4.64 8.04 0.22
N LEU A 86 3.51 7.54 -0.28
CA LEU A 86 3.46 6.47 -1.29
C LEU A 86 4.20 6.84 -2.57
N GLY A 87 4.16 8.11 -2.98
CA GLY A 87 4.86 8.60 -4.16
C GLY A 87 6.38 8.42 -4.11
N ALA A 88 6.97 8.24 -2.92
CA ALA A 88 8.40 7.93 -2.76
C ALA A 88 8.71 6.42 -2.82
N ARG A 89 7.68 5.56 -2.85
CA ARG A 89 7.81 4.09 -2.78
C ARG A 89 7.16 3.37 -3.95
N CYS A 90 6.14 3.95 -4.57
CA CYS A 90 5.57 3.45 -5.80
C CYS A 90 6.59 3.65 -6.93
N GLY A 91 7.16 2.55 -7.43
CA GLY A 91 8.13 2.59 -8.53
C GLY A 91 7.51 3.15 -9.81
N GLU A 92 8.32 3.88 -10.59
CA GLU A 92 8.02 4.22 -11.98
C GLU A 92 8.14 2.94 -12.80
N THR A 93 7.02 2.26 -13.01
CA THR A 93 6.93 1.28 -14.10
C THR A 93 6.08 1.93 -15.18
N ASP A 94 6.67 1.98 -16.38
CA ASP A 94 6.19 2.65 -17.58
C ASP A 94 4.71 2.37 -17.90
N ASP A 95 4.13 3.35 -18.61
CA ASP A 95 2.81 3.38 -19.30
C ASP A 95 1.62 4.13 -18.68
N GLU A 96 1.77 4.78 -17.51
CA GLU A 96 0.89 5.92 -17.20
C GLU A 96 1.48 6.76 -16.06
N ALA A 97 2.43 7.65 -16.41
CA ALA A 97 2.76 8.79 -15.57
C ALA A 97 1.58 9.79 -15.57
N SER A 98 0.42 9.37 -15.08
CA SER A 98 -0.53 10.29 -14.49
C SER A 98 0.17 10.86 -13.25
N ALA A 99 0.75 12.06 -13.36
CA ALA A 99 1.72 12.66 -12.43
C ALA A 99 1.33 12.67 -10.93
N GLY A 100 0.10 12.31 -10.57
CA GLY A 100 -0.41 12.27 -9.20
C GLY A 100 -0.73 10.88 -8.62
N TYR A 101 -0.66 9.77 -9.36
CA TYR A 101 -1.12 8.45 -8.84
C TYR A 101 -0.05 7.35 -8.90
N CYS A 102 -0.12 6.40 -7.97
CA CYS A 102 0.63 5.15 -8.01
C CYS A 102 0.04 4.19 -9.06
N PRO A 103 0.86 3.32 -9.67
CA PRO A 103 0.37 2.27 -10.56
C PRO A 103 -0.72 1.40 -9.90
N VAL A 104 -1.67 0.93 -10.72
CA VAL A 104 -2.78 0.04 -10.31
C VAL A 104 -2.30 -1.19 -9.54
N ARG A 105 -1.05 -1.62 -9.76
CA ARG A 105 -0.41 -2.70 -9.01
C ARG A 105 0.96 -2.22 -8.54
N SER A 106 1.01 -1.67 -7.34
CA SER A 106 2.27 -1.23 -6.73
C SER A 106 2.79 -2.28 -5.75
N ARG A 107 4.09 -2.57 -5.80
CA ARG A 107 4.77 -3.44 -4.84
C ARG A 107 5.75 -2.62 -3.99
N ILE A 108 5.60 -2.66 -2.68
CA ILE A 108 6.39 -1.85 -1.73
C ILE A 108 7.14 -2.77 -0.76
N VAL A 109 8.40 -2.44 -0.49
CA VAL A 109 9.18 -3.10 0.57
C VAL A 109 9.37 -2.10 1.72
N ILE A 110 9.00 -2.53 2.92
CA ILE A 110 9.05 -1.73 4.15
C ILE A 110 10.02 -2.41 5.09
N ARG A 111 10.95 -1.64 5.65
CA ARG A 111 11.93 -2.14 6.61
C ARG A 111 11.74 -1.42 7.93
N LEU A 112 11.52 -2.17 9.01
CA LEU A 112 11.34 -1.65 10.36
C LEU A 112 12.56 -1.94 11.23
N GLU A 113 12.93 -0.97 12.03
CA GLU A 113 14.00 -1.10 13.01
C GLU A 113 13.43 -1.66 14.32
N PRO A 114 14.06 -2.68 14.94
CA PRO A 114 13.64 -3.17 16.24
C PRO A 114 13.69 -2.06 17.30
N THR A 115 12.75 -2.08 18.24
CA THR A 115 12.83 -1.22 19.42
C THR A 115 14.06 -1.63 20.27
N PRO A 116 14.83 -0.66 20.82
CA PRO A 116 16.02 -0.95 21.61
C PRO A 116 15.73 -1.69 22.93
#